data_AF-A0A1B6MQK0-F1
#
_entry.id   AF-A0A1B6MQK0-F1
#
_cell.length_a   1.000
_cell.length_b   1.000
_cell.length_c   1.000
_cell.angle_alpha   90.00
_cell.angle_beta   90.00
_cell.angle_gamma   90.00
#
_symmetry.space_group_name_H-M   'P 1'
#
loop_
_entity.id
_entity.type
_entity.pdbx_description
1 polymer ?
#
loop_
_entity_poly.entity_id
_entity_poly.type
_entity_poly.pdbx_seq_one_letter_code
_entity_poly.pdbx_strand_id
1 'polypeptide(L)'
;VRSDATGLYKCEVTANFDDFFGSSSTVVDTTFVTVVEKPADFPTITTQSQNYYVGTEVKASCTSRGGFPLANLTWFVDDKQVTYPGSTKQYTVRDGVNSFISEMTLP
;
A
#
# COMPACT_ATOMS: atom_id res chain seq x y z
N VAL A 1 5.93 15.23 -5.74
CA VAL A 1 6.44 13.85 -5.94
C VAL A 1 6.97 13.72 -7.36
N ARG A 2 8.10 13.04 -7.58
CA ARG A 2 8.71 12.85 -8.91
C ARG A 2 8.27 11.49 -9.49
N SER A 3 7.01 11.39 -9.90
CA SER A 3 6.40 10.12 -10.35
C SER A 3 7.00 9.59 -11.66
N ASP A 4 7.59 10.47 -12.47
CA ASP A 4 8.37 10.17 -13.69
C ASP A 4 9.63 9.33 -13.43
N ALA A 5 10.09 9.24 -12.18
CA ALA A 5 11.20 8.37 -11.81
C ALA A 5 10.80 6.90 -11.60
N THR A 6 9.52 6.54 -11.79
CA THR A 6 9.06 5.14 -11.81
C THR A 6 9.54 4.46 -13.09
N GLY A 7 10.19 3.30 -12.98
CA GLY A 7 10.66 2.57 -14.14
C GLY A 7 11.69 1.49 -13.83
N LEU A 8 12.39 1.05 -14.89
CA LEU A 8 13.46 0.07 -14.80
C LEU A 8 14.76 0.73 -14.35
N TYR A 9 15.30 0.25 -13.24
CA TYR A 9 16.62 0.63 -12.74
C TYR A 9 17.60 -0.50 -13.05
N LYS A 10 18.77 -0.12 -13.55
CA LYS A 10 19.86 -1.04 -13.91
C LYS A 10 21.02 -0.86 -12.94
N CYS A 11 21.48 -1.95 -12.35
CA CYS A 11 22.74 -2.03 -11.63
C CYS A 11 23.77 -2.69 -12.54
N GLU A 12 24.93 -2.06 -12.71
CA GLU A 12 26.04 -2.59 -13.51
C GLU A 12 27.31 -2.56 -12.67
N VAL A 13 27.94 -3.72 -12.55
CA VAL A 13 29.19 -3.90 -11.81
C VAL A 13 30.23 -4.43 -12.77
N THR A 14 31.32 -3.68 -12.93
CA THR A 14 32.47 -4.07 -13.75
C THR A 14 33.66 -4.31 -12.85
N ALA A 15 34.23 -5.51 -12.92
CA ALA A 15 35.48 -5.87 -12.29
C ALA A 15 36.60 -5.88 -13.35
N ASN A 16 37.65 -5.10 -13.09
CA ASN A 16 38.84 -5.06 -13.94
C ASN A 16 39.94 -5.89 -13.26
N PHE A 17 40.55 -6.79 -14.02
CA PHE A 17 41.66 -7.62 -13.55
C PHE A 17 42.97 -7.13 -14.17
N ASP A 18 44.04 -7.13 -13.38
CA ASP A 18 45.39 -6.74 -13.83
C ASP A 18 46.19 -7.99 -14.20
N ASP A 19 45.62 -8.80 -15.09
CA ASP A 19 46.27 -9.95 -15.71
C ASP A 19 46.96 -9.54 -17.02
N PHE A 20 47.91 -10.35 -17.52
CA PHE A 20 48.75 -10.03 -18.70
C PHE A 20 47.94 -9.67 -19.97
N PHE A 21 46.67 -10.07 -20.02
CA PHE A 21 45.74 -9.79 -21.12
C PHE A 21 44.71 -8.69 -20.83
N GLY A 22 44.73 -8.06 -19.64
CA GLY A 22 43.83 -6.97 -19.26
C GLY A 22 42.35 -7.34 -19.38
N SER A 23 41.93 -8.40 -18.68
CA SER A 23 40.55 -8.89 -18.77
C SER A 23 39.60 -8.13 -17.83
N SER A 24 38.36 -7.91 -18.30
CA SER A 24 37.29 -7.28 -17.53
C SER A 24 36.03 -8.13 -17.54
N SER A 25 35.33 -8.21 -16.42
CA SER A 25 34.04 -8.89 -16.29
C SER A 25 32.95 -7.91 -15.88
N THR A 26 31.83 -7.92 -16.59
CA THR A 26 30.68 -7.05 -16.30
C THR A 26 29.45 -7.89 -15.97
N VAL A 27 28.82 -7.59 -14.83
CA VAL A 27 27.55 -8.17 -14.41
C VAL A 27 26.50 -7.06 -14.41
N VAL A 28 25.36 -7.35 -15.02
CA VAL A 28 24.23 -6.43 -15.11
C VAL A 28 23.02 -7.09 -14.47
N ASP A 29 22.32 -6.35 -13.62
CA ASP A 29 21.01 -6.72 -13.09
C ASP A 29 20.03 -5.55 -13.25
N THR A 30 18.74 -5.86 -13.38
CA THR A 30 17.69 -4.87 -13.62
C THR A 30 16.45 -5.16 -12.78
N THR A 31 15.90 -4.13 -12.15
CA THR A 31 14.68 -4.24 -11.34
C THR A 31 13.73 -3.08 -11.61
N PHE A 32 12.43 -3.33 -11.49
CA PHE A 32 11.41 -2.29 -11.65
C PHE A 32 11.15 -1.60 -10.30
N VAL A 33 11.26 -0.28 -10.27
CA VAL A 33 11.03 0.53 -9.06
C VAL A 33 9.83 1.43 -9.30
N THR A 34 8.92 1.44 -8.33
CA THR A 34 7.74 2.30 -8.33
C THR A 34 7.92 3.42 -7.31
N VAL A 35 7.79 4.67 -7.76
CA VAL A 35 7.81 5.84 -6.86
C VAL A 35 6.47 5.90 -6.14
N VAL A 36 6.51 5.92 -4.81
CA VAL A 36 5.32 5.94 -3.97
C VAL A 36 4.93 7.38 -3.63
N GLU A 37 3.64 7.67 -3.75
CA GLU A 37 3.02 8.89 -3.27
C GLU A 37 2.14 8.56 -2.07
N LYS A 38 2.43 9.21 -0.94
CA LYS A 38 1.59 9.12 0.26
C LYS A 38 0.25 9.84 -0.01
N PRO A 39 -0.90 9.28 0.42
CA PRO A 39 -2.15 10.03 0.51
C PRO A 39 -1.96 11.37 1.23
N ALA A 40 -2.61 12.42 0.72
CA ALA A 40 -2.51 13.76 1.30
C ALA A 40 -3.05 13.81 2.74
N ASP A 41 -4.16 13.11 2.96
CA ASP A 41 -4.87 13.05 4.23
C ASP A 41 -4.77 11.65 4.87
N PHE A 42 -4.96 11.61 6.19
CA PHE A 42 -5.13 10.34 6.89
C PHE A 42 -6.48 9.68 6.51
N PRO A 43 -6.55 8.34 6.57
CA PRO A 43 -7.81 7.66 6.29
C PRO A 43 -8.86 8.08 7.33
N THR A 44 -10.09 8.30 6.85
CA THR A 44 -11.21 8.70 7.70
C THR A 44 -12.10 7.50 7.98
N ILE A 45 -12.42 7.28 9.25
CA ILE A 45 -13.34 6.24 9.69
C ILE A 45 -14.72 6.86 9.93
N THR A 46 -15.75 6.28 9.32
CA THR A 46 -17.16 6.59 9.56
C THR A 46 -17.86 5.37 10.13
N THR A 47 -18.63 5.56 11.19
CA THR A 47 -19.40 4.50 11.81
C THR A 47 -20.88 4.65 11.49
N GLN A 48 -21.61 3.54 11.40
CA GLN A 48 -23.06 3.60 11.17
C GLN A 48 -23.82 4.15 12.38
N SER A 49 -23.30 3.92 13.59
CA SER A 49 -23.86 4.39 14.85
C SER A 49 -22.76 5.00 15.73
N GLN A 50 -23.15 5.92 16.63
CA GLN A 50 -22.27 6.41 17.68
C GLN A 50 -22.35 5.58 18.97
N ASN A 51 -23.44 4.85 19.16
CA ASN A 51 -23.67 4.04 20.35
C ASN A 51 -23.86 2.58 19.93
N TYR A 52 -23.17 1.69 20.64
CA TYR A 52 -23.21 0.25 20.42
C TYR A 52 -23.53 -0.45 21.73
N TYR A 53 -24.35 -1.50 21.66
CA TYR A 53 -24.66 -2.35 22.79
C TYR A 53 -23.97 -3.70 22.61
N VAL A 54 -23.71 -4.38 23.71
CA VAL A 54 -23.16 -5.73 23.64
C VAL A 54 -24.15 -6.63 22.89
N GLY A 55 -23.64 -7.36 21.89
CA GLY A 55 -24.43 -8.23 21.02
C GLY A 55 -25.09 -7.55 19.82
N THR A 56 -24.78 -6.26 19.56
CA THR A 56 -25.20 -5.58 18.32
C THR A 56 -24.06 -5.52 17.32
N GLU A 57 -24.39 -5.76 16.06
CA GLU A 57 -23.44 -5.69 14.95
C GLU A 57 -22.87 -4.26 14.79
N VAL A 58 -21.55 -4.15 14.74
CA VAL A 58 -20.84 -2.88 14.55
C VAL A 58 -20.39 -2.77 13.10
N LYS A 59 -20.88 -1.75 12.39
CA LYS A 59 -20.46 -1.42 11.03
C LYS A 59 -19.66 -0.12 10.98
N ALA A 60 -18.52 -0.16 10.32
CA ALA A 60 -17.66 0.98 10.06
C ALA A 60 -17.08 0.94 8.65
N SER A 61 -16.78 2.12 8.09
CA SER A 61 -16.13 2.28 6.80
C SER A 61 -14.91 3.17 6.96
N CYS A 62 -13.78 2.74 6.43
CA CYS A 62 -12.52 3.46 6.44
C CYS A 62 -12.17 3.81 5.00
N THR A 63 -11.95 5.10 4.74
CA THR A 63 -11.68 5.62 3.39
C THR A 63 -10.33 6.31 3.36
N SER A 64 -9.43 5.85 2.49
CA SER A 64 -8.17 6.52 2.14
C SER A 64 -8.26 7.09 0.73
N ARG A 65 -8.05 8.41 0.59
CA ARG A 65 -8.14 9.11 -0.70
C ARG A 65 -6.76 9.38 -1.29
N GLY A 66 -6.59 9.06 -2.57
CA GLY A 66 -5.37 9.29 -3.32
C GLY A 66 -4.23 8.35 -2.89
N GLY A 67 -3.01 8.81 -3.17
CA GLY A 67 -1.81 8.01 -3.04
C GLY A 67 -1.58 7.10 -4.25
N PHE A 68 -0.32 6.73 -4.46
CA PHE A 68 0.09 5.82 -5.51
C PHE A 68 1.19 4.89 -4.99
N PRO A 69 0.99 3.55 -4.98
CA PRO A 69 -0.28 2.88 -5.18
C PRO A 69 -1.29 3.28 -4.09
N LEU A 70 -2.56 2.90 -4.28
CA LEU A 70 -3.57 3.10 -3.24
C LEU A 70 -3.17 2.41 -1.93
N ALA A 71 -3.54 3.02 -0.81
CA ALA A 71 -3.20 2.52 0.51
C ALA A 71 -3.91 1.20 0.84
N ASN A 72 -3.23 0.32 1.56
CA ASN A 72 -3.82 -0.90 2.14
C ASN A 72 -4.34 -0.60 3.55
N LEU A 73 -5.64 -0.78 3.76
CA LEU A 73 -6.28 -0.51 5.05
C LEU A 73 -6.38 -1.77 5.90
N THR A 74 -6.05 -1.65 7.19
CA THR A 74 -6.15 -2.72 8.19
C THR A 74 -6.92 -2.19 9.40
N TRP A 75 -7.82 -3.01 9.94
CA TRP A 75 -8.65 -2.64 11.08
C TRP A 75 -8.06 -3.16 12.40
N PHE A 76 -8.10 -2.30 13.41
CA PHE A 76 -7.74 -2.63 14.79
C PHE A 76 -8.88 -2.19 15.71
N VAL A 77 -9.24 -3.06 16.65
CA VAL A 77 -10.20 -2.76 17.74
C VAL A 77 -9.54 -3.16 19.05
N ASP A 78 -9.45 -2.22 19.98
CA ASP A 78 -8.73 -2.41 21.26
C ASP A 78 -7.33 -2.98 21.05
N ASP A 79 -6.58 -2.39 20.11
CA ASP A 79 -5.23 -2.77 19.70
C ASP A 79 -5.09 -4.19 19.11
N LYS A 80 -6.21 -4.88 18.85
CA LYS A 80 -6.24 -6.20 18.22
C LYS A 80 -6.64 -6.08 16.76
N GLN A 81 -5.82 -6.66 15.88
CA GLN A 81 -6.13 -6.72 14.46
C GLN A 81 -7.37 -7.57 14.22
N VAL A 82 -8.28 -7.05 13.40
CA VAL A 82 -9.46 -7.77 12.93
C VAL A 82 -9.07 -8.71 11.79
N THR A 83 -9.18 -10.02 12.01
CA THR A 83 -8.70 -11.06 11.08
C THR A 83 -9.71 -12.16 10.75
N TYR A 84 -10.94 -12.11 11.28
CA TYR A 84 -11.93 -13.16 11.05
C TYR A 84 -12.44 -13.12 9.59
N PRO A 85 -12.66 -14.28 8.93
CA PRO A 85 -13.10 -14.31 7.54
C PRO A 85 -14.43 -13.57 7.35
N GLY A 86 -14.49 -12.68 6.35
CA GLY A 86 -15.69 -11.89 6.07
C GLY A 86 -15.89 -10.68 6.99
N SER A 87 -14.98 -10.43 7.94
CA SER A 87 -14.96 -9.23 8.78
C SER A 87 -14.89 -7.94 7.99
N THR A 88 -14.21 -7.99 6.84
CA THR A 88 -13.85 -6.82 6.06
C THR A 88 -14.16 -7.04 4.59
N LYS A 89 -14.67 -5.99 3.95
CA LYS A 89 -14.81 -5.89 2.49
C LYS A 89 -13.98 -4.72 2.00
N GLN A 90 -13.18 -4.93 0.96
CA GLN A 90 -12.26 -3.92 0.43
C GLN A 90 -12.52 -3.69 -1.06
N TYR A 91 -12.54 -2.43 -1.47
CA TYR A 91 -12.76 -2.05 -2.86
C TYR A 91 -12.17 -0.68 -3.17
N THR A 92 -11.95 -0.41 -4.46
CA THR A 92 -11.48 0.89 -4.95
C THR A 92 -12.64 1.68 -5.55
N VAL A 93 -12.74 2.96 -5.18
CA VAL A 93 -13.68 3.92 -5.79
C VAL A 93 -12.91 4.91 -6.65
N ARG A 94 -13.43 5.21 -7.83
CA ARG A 94 -12.83 6.15 -8.79
C ARG A 94 -13.78 7.33 -8.98
N ASP A 95 -13.64 8.37 -8.17
CA ASP A 95 -14.48 9.57 -8.23
C ASP A 95 -13.62 10.84 -8.09
N GLY A 96 -13.10 11.33 -9.23
CA GLY A 96 -12.11 12.41 -9.31
C GLY A 96 -10.71 12.00 -8.82
N VAL A 97 -10.61 11.49 -7.59
CA VAL A 97 -9.41 10.95 -6.96
C VAL A 97 -9.67 9.50 -6.56
N ASN A 98 -8.81 8.58 -6.99
CA ASN A 98 -8.92 7.17 -6.64
C ASN A 98 -8.85 7.00 -5.11
N SER A 99 -9.75 6.21 -4.54
CA SER A 99 -9.84 5.98 -3.10
C SER A 99 -9.89 4.49 -2.80
N PHE A 100 -9.23 4.07 -1.72
CA PHE A 100 -9.34 2.71 -1.19
C PHE A 100 -10.29 2.72 0.01
N ILE A 101 -11.33 1.89 -0.06
CA ILE A 101 -12.34 1.78 0.99
C ILE A 101 -12.27 0.39 1.59
N SER A 102 -12.28 0.32 2.92
CA SER A 102 -12.48 -0.90 3.65
C SER A 102 -13.68 -0.75 4.56
N GLU A 103 -14.68 -1.61 4.40
CA GLU A 103 -15.80 -1.75 5.32
C GLU A 103 -15.52 -2.88 6.29
N MET A 104 -15.86 -2.68 7.56
CA MET A 104 -15.74 -3.67 8.63
C MET A 104 -17.11 -3.92 9.26
N THR A 105 -17.39 -5.19 9.54
CA THR A 105 -18.56 -5.65 10.29
C THR A 105 -18.11 -6.58 11.41
N LEU A 106 -18.29 -6.16 12.67
CA LEU A 106 -18.10 -7.00 13.86
C LEU A 106 -19.45 -7.51 14.35
N PRO A 107 -19.52 -8.78 14.83
CA PRO A 107 -20.71 -9.34 15.45
C PRO A 107 -20.99 -8.77 16.85
#